data_AF-A0A3B9MN73-F1
#
_entry.id   AF-A0A3B9MN73-F1
#
_cell.length_a   1.000
_cell.length_b   1.000
_cell.length_c   1.000
_cell.angle_alpha   90.00
_cell.angle_beta   90.00
_cell.angle_gamma   90.00
#
_symmetry.space_group_name_H-M   'P 1'
#
loop_
_entity.id
_entity.type
_entity.pdbx_description
1 polymer ?
#
loop_
_entity_poly.entity_id
_entity_poly.type
_entity_poly.pdbx_seq_one_letter_code
_entity_poly.pdbx_strand_id
1 'polypeptide(L)'
;MATCIVSYLDTEGLRHTVEVEAESLFEAAALAVRTFRQHDCEPGAMSPIEVEIRSSITHTVTLKKIHSWLMGGARTPKDAVLKERLRELLGLDPR
;
A
#
# COMPACT_ATOMS: atom_id res chain seq x y z
N MET A 1 -13.36 5.05 -10.22
CA MET A 1 -12.76 3.74 -9.91
C MET A 1 -11.62 3.91 -8.92
N ALA A 2 -11.61 3.11 -7.85
CA ALA A 2 -10.55 3.05 -6.87
C ALA A 2 -9.74 1.76 -7.07
N THR A 3 -8.45 1.81 -6.77
CA THR A 3 -7.60 0.62 -6.74
C THR A 3 -7.89 -0.14 -5.45
N CYS A 4 -8.33 -1.38 -5.57
CA CYS A 4 -8.64 -2.25 -4.46
C CYS A 4 -7.67 -3.43 -4.45
N ILE A 5 -7.14 -3.77 -3.28
CA ILE A 5 -6.42 -5.02 -3.06
C ILE A 5 -7.40 -5.98 -2.42
N VAL A 6 -7.65 -7.11 -3.08
CA VAL A 6 -8.54 -8.15 -2.58
C VAL A 6 -7.73 -9.38 -2.27
N SER A 7 -7.91 -9.93 -1.07
CA SER A 7 -7.20 -11.13 -0.64
C SER A 7 -8.09 -12.10 0.11
N TYR A 8 -7.72 -13.37 0.09
CA TYR A 8 -8.36 -14.40 0.90
C TYR A 8 -7.32 -15.43 1.36
N LEU A 9 -7.64 -16.16 2.42
CA LEU A 9 -6.85 -17.31 2.89
C LEU A 9 -7.52 -18.61 2.40
N ASP A 10 -6.74 -19.47 1.75
CA ASP A 10 -7.22 -20.80 1.36
C ASP A 10 -7.17 -21.80 2.53
N THR A 11 -7.57 -23.04 2.24
CA THR A 11 -7.61 -24.13 3.22
C THR A 11 -6.23 -24.60 3.68
N GLU A 12 -5.17 -24.28 2.94
CA GLU A 12 -3.78 -24.60 3.27
C GLU A 12 -3.09 -23.44 4.03
N GLY A 13 -3.81 -22.33 4.24
CA GLY A 13 -3.30 -21.14 4.91
C GLY A 13 -2.48 -20.22 4.01
N LEU A 14 -2.51 -20.42 2.69
CA LEU A 14 -1.86 -19.53 1.73
C LEU A 14 -2.77 -18.32 1.46
N ARG A 15 -2.15 -17.13 1.43
CA ARG A 15 -2.83 -15.88 1.12
C ARG A 15 -2.72 -15.58 -0.38
N HIS A 16 -3.86 -15.54 -1.05
CA HIS A 16 -3.97 -15.13 -2.43
C HIS A 16 -4.37 -13.66 -2.48
N THR A 17 -3.78 -12.88 -3.38
CA THR A 17 -4.02 -11.42 -3.44
C THR A 17 -4.01 -10.94 -4.88
N VAL A 18 -4.97 -10.08 -5.22
CA VAL A 18 -5.08 -9.45 -6.54
C VAL A 18 -5.41 -7.97 -6.39
N GLU A 19 -4.92 -7.18 -7.34
CA GLU A 19 -5.26 -5.78 -7.49
C GLU A 19 -6.35 -5.63 -8.56
N VAL A 20 -7.42 -4.90 -8.24
CA VAL A 20 -8.55 -4.65 -9.14
C VAL A 20 -8.97 -3.19 -9.09
N GLU A 21 -9.54 -2.68 -10.18
CA GLU A 21 -10.19 -1.37 -10.21
C GLU A 21 -11.70 -1.54 -10.10
N ALA A 22 -12.33 -0.89 -9.12
CA ALA A 22 -13.77 -1.01 -8.90
C ALA A 22 -14.39 0.30 -8.39
N GLU A 23 -15.71 0.43 -8.54
CA GLU A 23 -16.52 1.52 -8.03
C GLU A 23 -17.26 1.14 -6.74
N SER A 24 -17.36 -0.16 -6.43
CA SER A 24 -17.99 -0.66 -5.20
C SER A 24 -17.25 -1.86 -4.59
N LEU A 25 -17.53 -2.12 -3.31
CA LEU A 25 -16.99 -3.28 -2.58
C LEU A 25 -17.33 -4.61 -3.27
N PHE A 26 -18.59 -4.80 -3.66
CA PHE A 26 -19.05 -6.04 -4.27
C PHE A 26 -18.49 -6.23 -5.68
N GLU A 27 -18.33 -5.14 -6.44
CA GLU A 27 -17.66 -5.18 -7.74
C GLU A 27 -16.19 -5.59 -7.59
N ALA A 28 -15.46 -5.00 -6.62
CA ALA A 28 -14.08 -5.39 -6.33
C ALA A 28 -13.98 -6.89 -5.99
N ALA A 29 -14.87 -7.39 -5.13
CA ALA A 29 -14.90 -8.81 -4.78
C ALA A 29 -15.22 -9.70 -6.00
N ALA A 30 -16.20 -9.33 -6.83
CA ALA A 30 -16.57 -10.11 -8.02
C ALA A 30 -15.44 -10.16 -9.05
N LEU A 31 -14.78 -9.03 -9.30
CA LEU A 31 -13.61 -8.95 -10.18
C LEU A 31 -12.46 -9.80 -9.64
N ALA A 32 -12.21 -9.74 -8.33
CA ALA A 32 -11.17 -10.54 -7.70
C ALA A 32 -11.44 -12.04 -7.79
N VAL A 33 -12.67 -12.49 -7.47
CA VAL A 33 -13.08 -13.90 -7.60
C VAL A 33 -12.93 -14.39 -9.04
N ARG A 34 -13.29 -13.56 -10.03
CA ARG A 34 -13.06 -13.90 -11.44
C ARG A 34 -11.58 -14.13 -11.73
N THR A 35 -10.70 -13.25 -11.28
CA THR A 35 -9.25 -13.37 -11.48
C THR A 35 -8.70 -14.61 -10.78
N PHE A 36 -9.10 -14.85 -9.54
CA PHE A 36 -8.74 -16.05 -8.79
C PHE A 36 -9.16 -17.34 -9.51
N ARG A 37 -10.38 -17.38 -10.06
CA ARG A 37 -10.85 -18.51 -10.85
C ARG A 37 -10.05 -18.76 -12.13
N GLN A 38 -9.49 -17.71 -12.75
CA GLN A 38 -8.64 -17.85 -13.94
C GLN A 38 -7.28 -18.48 -13.64
N HIS A 39 -6.88 -18.52 -12.37
CA HIS A 39 -5.62 -19.08 -11.90
C HIS A 39 -5.81 -20.35 -11.05
N ASP A 40 -6.99 -20.98 -11.13
CA ASP A 40 -7.35 -22.19 -10.36
C ASP A 40 -7.21 -22.04 -8.84
N CYS A 41 -7.30 -20.81 -8.33
CA CYS A 41 -7.26 -20.47 -6.91
C CYS A 41 -8.57 -19.81 -6.47
N GLU A 42 -9.72 -20.41 -6.83
CA GLU A 42 -11.02 -19.87 -6.41
C GLU A 42 -11.20 -19.99 -4.89
N PRO A 43 -11.64 -18.91 -4.19
CA PRO A 43 -11.97 -19.00 -2.77
C PRO A 43 -13.17 -19.94 -2.54
N GLY A 44 -13.14 -20.69 -1.44
CA GLY A 44 -14.29 -21.48 -1.01
C GLY A 44 -15.50 -20.61 -0.67
N ALA A 45 -16.71 -21.14 -0.77
CA ALA A 45 -17.95 -20.38 -0.56
C ALA A 45 -18.07 -19.70 0.83
N MET A 46 -17.35 -20.20 1.83
CA MET A 46 -17.31 -19.66 3.19
C MET A 46 -15.99 -18.93 3.51
N SER A 47 -15.07 -18.81 2.57
CA SER A 47 -13.77 -18.16 2.78
C SER A 47 -13.97 -16.65 2.94
N PRO A 48 -13.43 -16.03 4.00
CA PRO A 48 -13.50 -14.58 4.17
C PRO A 48 -12.66 -13.90 3.08
N ILE A 49 -13.26 -12.93 2.40
CA ILE A 49 -12.59 -12.08 1.42
C ILE A 49 -12.33 -10.73 2.08
N GLU A 50 -11.06 -10.38 2.20
CA GLU A 50 -10.60 -9.06 2.66
C GLU A 50 -10.47 -8.13 1.46
N VAL A 51 -11.09 -6.95 1.54
CA VAL A 51 -10.99 -5.90 0.51
C VAL A 51 -10.41 -4.64 1.13
N GLU A 52 -9.21 -4.27 0.72
CA GLU A 52 -8.56 -3.01 1.05
C GLU A 52 -8.77 -2.02 -0.10
N ILE A 53 -9.44 -0.90 0.17
CA ILE A 53 -9.60 0.18 -0.80
C ILE A 53 -8.40 1.12 -0.66
N ARG A 54 -7.52 1.15 -1.65
CA ARG A 54 -6.42 2.12 -1.68
C ARG A 54 -6.94 3.43 -2.26
N SER A 55 -6.77 4.52 -1.52
CA SER A 55 -7.03 5.85 -2.07
C SER A 55 -5.98 6.15 -3.14
N SER A 56 -6.43 6.57 -4.32
CA SER A 56 -5.62 6.78 -5.53
C SER A 56 -4.70 8.00 -5.47
N ILE A 57 -4.33 8.47 -4.28
CA ILE A 57 -3.44 9.63 -4.13
C ILE A 57 -2.00 9.15 -4.24
N THR A 58 -1.49 9.14 -5.47
CA THR A 58 -0.07 8.91 -5.75
C THR A 58 0.69 10.23 -5.64
N HIS A 59 1.56 10.35 -4.63
CA HIS A 59 2.48 11.48 -4.50
C HIS A 59 3.84 11.13 -5.11
N THR A 60 4.15 11.68 -6.27
CA THR A 60 5.48 11.58 -6.85
C THR A 60 6.41 12.61 -6.20
N VAL A 61 7.44 12.13 -5.51
CA VAL A 61 8.50 12.97 -4.93
C VAL A 61 9.86 12.53 -5.45
N THR A 62 10.69 13.50 -5.81
CA THR A 62 12.07 13.21 -6.25
C THR A 62 13.00 13.09 -5.06
N LEU A 63 14.08 12.31 -5.21
CA LEU A 63 15.14 12.22 -4.19
C LEU A 63 15.63 13.61 -3.78
N LYS A 64 15.86 14.50 -4.75
CA LYS A 64 16.26 15.91 -4.50
C LYS A 64 15.28 16.65 -3.58
N LYS A 65 13.97 16.44 -3.74
CA LYS A 65 12.94 17.09 -2.92
C LYS A 65 12.91 16.51 -1.50
N ILE A 66 13.14 15.21 -1.36
CA ILE A 66 13.31 14.56 -0.05
C ILE A 66 14.53 15.12 0.67
N HIS A 67 15.69 15.18 0.01
CA HIS A 67 16.92 15.75 0.58
C HIS A 67 16.72 17.22 0.96
N SER A 68 16.10 18.04 0.10
CA SER A 68 15.83 19.44 0.41
C SER A 68 14.88 19.60 1.60
N TRP A 69 13.88 18.72 1.76
CA TRP A 69 12.98 18.75 2.91
C TRP A 69 13.70 18.34 4.20
N LEU A 70 14.54 17.30 4.13
CA LEU A 70 15.37 16.86 5.24
C LEU A 70 16.34 17.96 5.66
N MET A 71 17.09 18.58 4.75
CA MET A 71 18.06 19.64 5.06
C MET A 71 17.41 20.98 5.43
N GLY A 72 16.13 21.18 5.13
CA GLY A 72 15.40 22.39 5.46
C GLY A 72 15.06 22.51 6.95
N GLY A 73 14.76 23.74 7.38
CA GLY A 73 14.38 24.04 8.77
C GLY A 73 13.20 23.19 9.27
N ALA A 74 13.22 22.85 10.56
CA ALA A 74 12.14 22.14 11.23
C ALA A 74 11.08 23.13 11.73
N ARG A 75 9.80 22.76 11.64
CA ARG A 75 8.69 23.62 12.10
C ARG A 75 8.37 23.43 13.57
N THR A 76 8.75 22.29 14.15
CA THR A 76 8.51 21.93 15.55
C THR A 76 9.69 21.14 16.10
N PRO A 77 9.89 21.07 17.43
CA PRO A 77 10.93 20.23 18.02
C PRO A 77 10.82 18.75 17.65
N LYS A 78 9.59 18.22 17.54
CA LYS A 78 9.36 16.83 17.09
C LYS A 78 9.79 16.61 15.64
N ASP A 79 9.53 17.59 14.77
CA ASP A 79 9.95 17.58 13.38
C ASP A 79 11.48 17.66 13.25
N ALA A 80 12.16 18.40 14.14
CA ALA A 80 13.62 18.45 14.17
C ALA A 80 14.25 17.08 14.46
N VAL A 81 13.80 16.41 15.51
CA VAL A 81 14.30 15.07 15.88
C VAL A 81 13.97 14.04 14.80
N LEU A 82 12.78 14.13 14.19
CA LEU A 82 12.41 13.26 13.07
C LEU A 82 13.36 13.44 11.88
N LYS A 83 13.62 14.69 11.47
CA LYS A 83 14.49 14.98 10.33
C LYS A 83 15.94 14.59 10.60
N GLU A 84 16.44 14.82 11.82
CA GLU A 84 17.78 14.38 12.24
C GLU A 84 17.94 12.86 12.11
N ARG A 85 17.05 12.08 12.73
CA ARG A 85 17.06 10.61 12.62
C ARG A 85 17.01 10.12 11.17
N LEU A 86 16.23 10.78 10.31
CA LEU A 86 16.12 10.40 8.89
C LEU A 86 17.35 10.78 8.08
N ARG A 87 18.04 11.88 8.40
CA ARG A 87 19.31 12.25 7.76
C ARG A 87 20.41 11.26 8.13
N GLU A 88 20.51 10.84 9.39
CA GLU A 88 21.46 9.81 9.84
C GLU A 88 21.25 8.49 9.09
N LEU A 89 20.00 8.04 8.99
CA LEU A 89 19.63 6.80 8.28
C LEU A 89 20.03 6.84 6.80
N LEU A 90 19.95 8.01 6.18
CA LEU A 90 20.29 8.22 4.77
C LEU A 90 21.75 8.63 4.56
N GLY A 91 22.56 8.72 5.63
CA GLY A 91 23.96 9.15 5.57
C GLY A 91 24.15 10.59 5.10
N LEU A 92 23.18 11.46 5.36
CA LEU A 92 23.16 12.86 4.92
C LEU A 92 23.73 13.84 5.95
N ASP A 93 23.96 13.39 7.19
CA ASP A 93 24.65 14.20 8.17
C ASP A 93 26.15 14.27 7.87
N PRO A 94 26.73 15.48 7.75
CA PRO A 94 28.17 15.63 7.69
C PRO A 94 28.72 15.24 9.06
N ARG A 95 29.56 14.20 9.10
CA ARG A 95 30.40 13.88 10.27
C ARG A 95 31.33 15.05 10.59
#